data_AF-A0A4Q7ZD23-F1
#
_entry.id   AF-A0A4Q7ZD23-F1
#
_cell.length_a   1.000
_cell.length_b   1.000
_cell.length_c   1.000
_cell.angle_alpha   90.00
_cell.angle_beta   90.00
_cell.angle_gamma   90.00
#
_symmetry.space_group_name_H-M   'P 1'
#
loop_
_entity.id
_entity.type
_entity.pdbx_description
1 polymer ?
#
loop_
_entity_poly.entity_id
_entity_poly.type
_entity_poly.pdbx_seq_one_letter_code
_entity_poly.pdbx_strand_id
1 'polypeptide(L)'
;MSRPSLRLVLLLTVVIAALLLMRWAVREPALPPVAVVTPVTAVAAEPASTPVAPPIAAPDPDARPAFVSDMEWQVLQAVAAQHAEPKAELARLVSNLEFSKRRAAWEALVKPEEADKRRQLAASLLAEIPDRVRGQALDAAQAKALQQQLLADVVDDPAERTRRLDAEQQRLPHLLDSGPAARSSP
;
A
#
# COMPACT_ATOMS: atom_id res chain seq x y z
N MET A 1 23.79 -37.02 -4.72
CA MET A 1 22.51 -36.88 -4.01
C MET A 1 22.80 -36.52 -2.55
N SER A 2 22.88 -35.23 -2.22
CA SER A 2 23.20 -34.77 -0.87
C SER A 2 21.92 -34.29 -0.19
N ARG A 3 21.51 -35.01 0.86
CA ARG A 3 20.38 -34.61 1.71
C ARG A 3 20.84 -33.47 2.63
N PRO A 4 20.19 -32.29 2.62
CA PRO A 4 20.51 -31.24 3.57
C PRO A 4 20.10 -31.68 4.99
N SER A 5 21.02 -31.48 5.93
CA SER A 5 20.99 -31.96 7.31
C SER A 5 19.79 -31.41 8.10
N LEU A 6 19.04 -32.31 8.74
CA LEU A 6 17.86 -32.06 9.59
C LEU A 6 18.07 -30.97 10.68
N ARG A 7 19.32 -30.70 11.04
CA ARG A 7 19.72 -29.68 12.02
C ARG A 7 19.57 -28.23 11.52
N LEU A 8 19.67 -28.01 10.20
CA LEU A 8 19.52 -26.69 9.59
C LEU A 8 18.04 -26.25 9.55
N VAL A 9 17.13 -27.21 9.32
CA VAL A 9 15.69 -26.97 9.28
C VAL A 9 15.13 -26.65 10.68
N LEU A 10 15.68 -27.27 11.73
CA LEU A 10 15.26 -27.04 13.12
C LEU A 10 15.72 -25.68 13.68
N LEU A 11 16.89 -25.18 13.27
CA LEU A 11 17.37 -23.86 13.68
C LEU A 11 16.58 -22.73 12.99
N LEU A 12 16.17 -22.93 11.73
CA LEU A 12 15.39 -21.94 10.99
C LEU A 12 13.98 -21.75 11.57
N THR A 13 13.33 -22.82 12.01
CA THR A 13 11.99 -22.75 12.64
C THR A 13 12.01 -22.10 14.02
N VAL A 14 13.06 -22.31 14.83
CA VAL A 14 13.21 -21.63 16.13
C VAL A 14 13.40 -20.12 15.96
N VAL A 15 14.18 -19.70 14.96
CA VAL A 15 14.39 -18.26 14.66
C VAL A 15 13.11 -17.61 14.14
N ILE A 16 12.35 -18.30 13.27
CA ILE A 16 11.07 -17.78 12.75
C ILE A 16 10.00 -17.73 13.86
N ALA A 17 9.94 -18.73 14.75
CA ALA A 17 9.03 -18.72 15.90
C ALA A 17 9.39 -17.60 16.91
N ALA A 18 10.69 -17.36 17.14
CA ALA A 18 11.14 -16.25 17.98
C ALA A 18 10.82 -14.87 17.37
N LEU A 19 10.95 -14.72 16.04
CA LEU A 19 10.60 -13.48 15.33
C LEU A 19 9.08 -13.24 15.28
N LEU A 20 8.27 -14.30 15.21
CA LEU A 20 6.81 -14.21 15.26
C LEU A 20 6.28 -13.90 16.67
N LEU A 21 6.94 -14.39 17.72
CA LEU A 21 6.63 -14.03 19.11
C LEU A 21 7.06 -12.59 19.46
N MET A 22 8.14 -12.07 18.85
CA MET A 22 8.61 -10.70 19.11
C MET A 22 7.72 -9.60 18.48
N ARG A 23 6.91 -9.92 17.47
CA ARG A 23 5.95 -8.96 16.88
C ARG A 23 4.73 -8.65 17.77
N TRP A 24 4.53 -9.37 18.88
CA TRP A 24 3.44 -9.15 19.83
C TRP A 24 3.87 -8.44 21.13
N ALA A 25 5.18 -8.22 21.33
CA ALA A 25 5.74 -7.77 22.60
C ALA A 25 6.18 -6.29 22.64
N VAL A 26 5.95 -5.50 21.58
CA VAL A 26 6.06 -4.03 21.65
C VAL A 26 4.79 -3.49 22.29
N ARG A 27 4.69 -3.70 23.60
CA ARG A 27 3.78 -3.01 24.51
C ARG A 27 4.41 -1.65 24.81
N GLU A 28 3.64 -0.60 24.59
CA GLU A 28 4.02 0.81 24.71
C GLU A 28 4.89 1.11 25.96
N PRO A 29 6.05 1.77 25.83
CA PRO A 29 6.67 2.39 26.99
C PRO A 29 5.79 3.56 27.42
N ALA A 30 5.19 3.45 28.61
CA ALA A 30 4.48 4.54 29.25
C ALA A 30 5.37 5.79 29.33
N LEU A 31 4.98 6.84 28.63
CA LEU A 31 5.59 8.16 28.75
C LEU A 31 5.25 8.75 30.14
N PRO A 32 6.20 9.45 30.80
CA PRO A 32 5.87 10.22 32.01
C PRO A 32 4.89 11.36 31.67
N PRO A 33 4.08 11.82 32.63
CA PRO A 33 3.17 12.93 32.41
C PRO A 33 3.98 14.19 32.09
N VAL A 34 3.91 14.64 30.84
CA VAL A 34 4.39 15.97 30.46
C VAL A 34 3.50 16.98 31.18
N ALA A 35 4.15 17.85 31.95
CA ALA A 35 3.51 18.89 32.73
C ALA A 35 2.58 19.76 31.87
N VAL A 36 1.43 20.08 32.45
CA VAL A 36 0.40 20.99 31.94
C VAL A 36 1.04 22.32 31.55
N VAL A 37 1.01 22.67 30.27
CA VAL A 37 1.23 24.05 29.82
C VAL A 37 -0.12 24.76 29.90
N THR A 38 -0.12 25.87 30.64
CA THR A 38 -1.24 26.76 30.92
C THR A 38 -1.87 27.35 29.65
N PRO A 39 -3.17 27.68 29.67
CA PRO A 39 -3.86 28.26 28.52
C PRO A 39 -3.43 29.72 28.32
N VAL A 40 -2.96 30.06 27.11
CA VAL A 40 -2.94 31.45 26.63
C VAL A 40 -4.26 31.70 25.91
N THR A 41 -5.13 32.45 26.57
CA THR A 41 -6.37 32.99 26.03
C THR A 41 -6.09 34.26 25.24
N ALA A 42 -6.61 34.32 23.99
CA ALA A 42 -7.11 35.48 23.22
C ALA A 42 -6.66 35.39 21.74
N VAL A 43 -7.47 34.79 20.86
CA VAL A 43 -8.50 35.42 19.99
C VAL A 43 -7.91 36.20 18.81
N ALA A 44 -8.05 35.61 17.62
CA ALA A 44 -8.50 36.31 16.41
C ALA A 44 -9.19 35.29 15.49
N ALA A 45 -10.48 35.50 15.26
CA ALA A 45 -11.28 34.74 14.33
C ALA A 45 -11.01 35.20 12.89
N GLU A 46 -10.90 34.27 11.95
CA GLU A 46 -11.33 34.51 10.57
C GLU A 46 -12.11 33.28 10.07
N PRO A 47 -13.35 33.47 9.57
CA PRO A 47 -14.18 32.41 9.03
C PRO A 47 -13.90 32.26 7.54
N ALA A 48 -13.55 31.06 7.09
CA ALA A 48 -13.60 30.75 5.67
C ALA A 48 -14.02 29.30 5.50
N SER A 49 -15.29 29.14 5.16
CA SER A 49 -15.89 27.94 4.59
C SER A 49 -14.94 27.33 3.56
N THR A 50 -14.52 26.08 3.76
CA THR A 50 -13.82 25.34 2.70
C THR A 50 -14.87 24.90 1.67
N PRO A 51 -14.80 25.38 0.42
CA PRO A 51 -15.67 24.90 -0.65
C PRO A 51 -15.28 23.46 -1.01
N VAL A 52 -16.27 22.65 -1.35
CA VAL A 52 -16.08 21.37 -2.05
C VAL A 52 -15.25 21.63 -3.31
N ALA A 53 -14.04 21.06 -3.38
CA ALA A 53 -13.15 21.26 -4.52
C ALA A 53 -13.57 20.40 -5.74
N PRO A 54 -13.55 20.95 -6.97
CA PRO A 54 -13.77 20.22 -8.22
C PRO A 54 -12.52 19.41 -8.67
N PRO A 55 -12.62 18.53 -9.69
CA PRO A 55 -11.68 17.44 -9.92
C PRO A 55 -10.38 17.81 -10.65
N ILE A 56 -9.30 17.15 -10.20
CA ILE A 56 -8.05 16.73 -10.88
C ILE A 56 -7.21 17.82 -11.58
N ALA A 57 -6.15 18.24 -10.89
CA ALA A 57 -4.88 18.59 -11.53
C ALA A 57 -3.89 17.45 -11.26
N ALA A 58 -3.19 16.98 -12.30
CA ALA A 58 -2.10 16.03 -12.12
C ALA A 58 -1.07 16.63 -11.15
N PRO A 59 -0.63 15.90 -10.10
CA PRO A 59 0.31 16.43 -9.13
C PRO A 59 1.63 16.80 -9.83
N ASP A 60 2.13 18.00 -9.53
CA ASP A 60 3.44 18.47 -9.96
C ASP A 60 4.52 17.48 -9.49
N PRO A 61 5.31 16.87 -10.39
CA PRO A 61 6.34 15.90 -10.02
C PRO A 61 7.44 16.49 -9.13
N ASP A 62 7.55 17.83 -9.07
CA ASP A 62 8.53 18.53 -8.24
C ASP A 62 7.95 18.92 -6.86
N ALA A 63 6.65 18.71 -6.62
CA ALA A 63 5.99 19.00 -5.36
C ALA A 63 5.71 17.73 -4.53
N ARG A 64 6.09 17.77 -3.25
CA ARG A 64 5.81 16.68 -2.30
C ARG A 64 4.29 16.50 -2.10
N PRO A 65 3.73 15.30 -2.31
CA PRO A 65 2.34 15.02 -1.97
C PRO A 65 2.07 15.08 -0.47
N ALA A 66 0.88 15.54 -0.06
CA ALA A 66 0.54 15.75 1.35
C ALA A 66 0.59 14.47 2.23
N PHE A 67 0.45 13.28 1.63
CA PHE A 67 0.54 12.00 2.34
C PHE A 67 1.98 11.50 2.57
N VAL A 68 2.97 12.23 2.04
CA VAL A 68 4.40 11.90 2.12
C VAL A 68 5.05 12.85 3.13
N SER A 69 5.73 12.28 4.13
CA SER A 69 6.50 13.08 5.11
C SER A 69 7.75 13.71 4.47
N ASP A 70 8.35 14.71 5.11
CA ASP A 70 9.59 15.35 4.62
C ASP A 70 10.73 14.34 4.47
N MET A 71 10.86 13.44 5.45
CA MET A 71 11.88 12.39 5.44
C MET A 71 11.66 11.40 4.29
N GLU A 72 10.43 10.89 4.12
CA GLU A 72 10.10 10.00 3.01
C GLU A 72 10.37 10.68 1.66
N TRP A 73 10.01 11.96 1.52
CA TRP A 73 10.22 12.72 0.30
C TRP A 73 11.69 12.87 -0.07
N GLN A 74 12.56 13.13 0.92
CA GLN A 74 14.01 13.21 0.69
C GLN A 74 14.58 11.87 0.25
N VAL A 75 14.15 10.76 0.88
CA VAL A 75 14.60 9.41 0.50
C VAL A 75 14.15 9.05 -0.91
N LEU A 76 12.89 9.31 -1.27
CA LEU A 76 12.37 9.01 -2.62
C LEU A 76 13.13 9.79 -3.69
N GLN A 77 13.42 11.08 -3.46
CA GLN A 77 14.22 11.89 -4.38
C GLN A 77 15.66 11.37 -4.51
N ALA A 78 16.30 11.02 -3.38
CA ALA A 78 17.66 10.50 -3.38
C ALA A 78 17.78 9.14 -4.11
N VAL A 79 16.76 8.28 -4.01
CA VAL A 79 16.70 7.03 -4.78
C VAL A 79 16.48 7.34 -6.26
N ALA A 80 15.48 8.17 -6.58
CA ALA A 80 15.15 8.50 -7.96
C ALA A 80 16.32 9.13 -8.74
N ALA A 81 17.12 9.98 -8.09
CA ALA A 81 18.30 10.62 -8.68
C ALA A 81 19.38 9.64 -9.18
N GLN A 82 19.36 8.38 -8.72
CA GLN A 82 20.31 7.35 -9.14
C GLN A 82 19.91 6.65 -10.44
N HIS A 83 18.71 6.93 -10.98
CA HIS A 83 18.19 6.30 -12.19
C HIS A 83 18.39 7.20 -13.41
N ALA A 84 18.41 6.59 -14.61
CA ALA A 84 18.57 7.31 -15.88
C ALA A 84 17.46 8.34 -16.14
N GLU A 85 16.26 8.09 -15.61
CA GLU A 85 15.08 8.95 -15.73
C GLU A 85 14.55 9.34 -14.33
N PRO A 86 15.19 10.29 -13.62
CA PRO A 86 14.86 10.57 -12.22
C PRO A 86 13.42 10.99 -11.98
N LYS A 87 12.83 11.82 -12.86
CA LYS A 87 11.45 12.28 -12.70
C LYS A 87 10.44 11.14 -12.85
N ALA A 88 10.66 10.27 -13.84
CA ALA A 88 9.80 9.10 -14.04
C ALA A 88 9.92 8.11 -12.87
N GLU A 89 11.14 7.91 -12.35
CA GLU A 89 11.36 7.05 -11.20
C GLU A 89 10.73 7.61 -9.92
N LEU A 90 10.87 8.92 -9.66
CA LEU A 90 10.22 9.56 -8.51
C LEU A 90 8.71 9.37 -8.55
N ALA A 91 8.07 9.60 -9.70
CA ALA A 91 6.64 9.38 -9.86
C ALA A 91 6.24 7.92 -9.59
N ARG A 92 7.03 6.96 -10.09
CA ARG A 92 6.83 5.52 -9.83
C ARG A 92 6.92 5.20 -8.34
N LEU A 93 7.95 5.71 -7.66
CA LEU A 93 8.19 5.48 -6.24
C LEU A 93 7.08 6.09 -5.37
N VAL A 94 6.63 7.30 -5.70
CA VAL A 94 5.50 7.96 -5.01
C VAL A 94 4.21 7.14 -5.17
N SER A 95 3.89 6.70 -6.39
CA SER A 95 2.71 5.86 -6.65
C SER A 95 2.77 4.52 -5.88
N ASN A 96 3.96 3.94 -5.73
CA ASN A 96 4.17 2.74 -4.93
C ASN A 96 3.97 2.99 -3.43
N LEU A 97 4.48 4.11 -2.92
CA LEU A 97 4.31 4.50 -1.53
C LEU A 97 2.83 4.74 -1.20
N GLU A 98 2.10 5.43 -2.08
CA GLU A 98 0.69 5.74 -1.90
C GLU A 98 -0.15 4.47 -1.71
N PHE A 99 0.02 3.49 -2.60
CA PHE A 99 -0.68 2.21 -2.48
C PHE A 99 -0.23 1.39 -1.28
N SER A 100 1.05 1.42 -0.94
CA SER A 100 1.55 0.75 0.27
C SER A 100 0.89 1.34 1.52
N LYS A 101 0.75 2.66 1.60
CA LYS A 101 0.04 3.34 2.69
C LYS A 101 -1.46 3.04 2.69
N ARG A 102 -2.13 3.07 1.53
CA ARG A 102 -3.55 2.68 1.42
C ARG A 102 -3.78 1.23 1.86
N ARG A 103 -2.92 0.31 1.43
CA ARG A 103 -3.00 -1.09 1.83
C ARG A 103 -2.82 -1.25 3.34
N ALA A 104 -1.81 -0.61 3.92
CA ALA A 104 -1.59 -0.63 5.36
C ALA A 104 -2.79 -0.02 6.12
N ALA A 105 -3.38 1.05 5.61
CA ALA A 105 -4.59 1.64 6.18
C ALA A 105 -5.77 0.65 6.13
N TRP A 106 -5.99 -0.03 5.00
CA TRP A 106 -7.03 -1.06 4.88
C TRP A 106 -6.81 -2.22 5.85
N GLU A 107 -5.58 -2.71 5.98
CA GLU A 107 -5.21 -3.78 6.92
C GLU A 107 -5.48 -3.37 8.39
N ALA A 108 -5.35 -2.08 8.71
CA ALA A 108 -5.57 -1.54 10.05
C ALA A 108 -7.06 -1.33 10.42
N LEU A 109 -7.97 -1.24 9.44
CA LEU A 109 -9.40 -1.04 9.69
C LEU A 109 -10.05 -2.34 10.14
N VAL A 110 -10.05 -2.63 11.44
CA VAL A 110 -10.57 -3.88 12.01
C VAL A 110 -11.93 -3.73 12.70
N LYS A 111 -12.37 -2.49 12.93
CA LYS A 111 -13.56 -2.23 13.73
C LYS A 111 -14.84 -2.32 12.90
N PRO A 112 -15.94 -2.88 13.43
CA PRO A 112 -17.20 -3.02 12.69
C PRO A 112 -17.75 -1.68 12.17
N GLU A 113 -17.59 -0.59 12.91
CA GLU A 113 -18.02 0.75 12.49
C GLU A 113 -17.21 1.33 11.31
N GLU A 114 -16.08 0.70 10.97
CA GLU A 114 -15.22 1.07 9.85
C GLU A 114 -15.45 0.19 8.62
N ALA A 115 -16.43 -0.73 8.65
CA ALA A 115 -16.67 -1.70 7.58
C ALA A 115 -16.87 -1.05 6.21
N ASP A 116 -17.61 0.06 6.12
CA ASP A 116 -17.82 0.77 4.86
C ASP A 116 -16.52 1.39 4.33
N LYS A 117 -15.71 1.98 5.21
CA LYS A 117 -14.40 2.54 4.83
C LYS A 117 -13.45 1.43 4.36
N ARG A 118 -13.46 0.29 5.07
CA ARG A 118 -12.68 -0.89 4.71
C ARG A 118 -13.08 -1.40 3.33
N ARG A 119 -14.38 -1.51 3.05
CA ARG A 119 -14.93 -1.94 1.75
C ARG A 119 -14.56 -0.97 0.62
N GLN A 120 -14.67 0.34 0.85
CA GLN A 120 -14.30 1.36 -0.14
C GLN A 120 -12.81 1.31 -0.49
N LEU A 121 -11.95 1.20 0.53
CA LEU A 121 -10.51 1.09 0.34
C LEU A 121 -10.12 -0.24 -0.31
N ALA A 122 -10.81 -1.33 0.01
CA ALA A 122 -10.60 -2.61 -0.63
C ALA A 122 -10.93 -2.55 -2.14
N ALA A 123 -12.03 -1.88 -2.49
CA ALA A 123 -12.44 -1.71 -3.89
C ALA A 123 -11.44 -0.86 -4.69
N SER A 124 -10.91 0.22 -4.12
CA SER A 124 -9.91 1.06 -4.80
C SER A 124 -8.58 0.33 -4.98
N LEU A 125 -8.11 -0.38 -3.95
CA LEU A 125 -6.92 -1.23 -4.04
C LEU A 125 -7.08 -2.31 -5.10
N LEU A 126 -8.24 -2.96 -5.17
CA LEU A 126 -8.52 -4.02 -6.14
C LEU A 126 -8.43 -3.50 -7.59
N ALA A 127 -8.93 -2.29 -7.83
CA ALA A 127 -8.90 -1.66 -9.15
C ALA A 127 -7.47 -1.32 -9.64
N GLU A 128 -6.53 -1.06 -8.72
CA GLU A 128 -5.15 -0.69 -9.07
C GLU A 128 -4.22 -1.90 -9.32
N ILE A 129 -4.59 -3.10 -8.86
CA ILE A 129 -3.74 -4.30 -8.97
C ILE A 129 -3.28 -4.58 -10.42
N PRO A 130 -4.14 -4.54 -11.45
CA PRO A 130 -3.73 -4.78 -12.83
C PRO A 130 -2.58 -3.89 -13.30
N ASP A 131 -2.65 -2.59 -12.98
CA ASP A 131 -1.65 -1.62 -13.40
C ASP A 131 -0.32 -1.82 -12.66
N ARG A 132 -0.39 -2.23 -11.40
CA ARG A 132 0.80 -2.55 -10.58
C ARG A 132 1.52 -3.80 -11.06
N VAL A 133 0.77 -4.81 -11.50
CA VAL A 133 1.33 -6.02 -12.12
C VAL A 133 1.99 -5.66 -13.44
N ARG A 134 1.34 -4.84 -14.29
CA ARG A 134 1.92 -4.38 -15.57
C ARG A 134 3.19 -3.55 -15.35
N GLY A 135 3.22 -2.71 -14.32
CA GLY A 135 4.37 -1.90 -13.92
C GLY A 135 5.41 -2.64 -13.08
N GLN A 136 5.27 -3.95 -12.90
CA GLN A 136 6.17 -4.80 -12.09
C GLN A 136 6.34 -4.35 -10.64
N ALA A 137 5.43 -3.54 -10.12
CA ALA A 137 5.41 -3.09 -8.73
C ALA A 137 4.79 -4.14 -7.79
N LEU A 138 4.04 -5.09 -8.35
CA LEU A 138 3.45 -6.21 -7.63
C LEU A 138 3.62 -7.47 -8.48
N ASP A 139 4.15 -8.55 -7.90
CA ASP A 139 4.25 -9.81 -8.64
C ASP A 139 2.89 -10.50 -8.76
N ALA A 140 2.75 -11.40 -9.73
CA ALA A 140 1.48 -12.05 -10.01
C ALA A 140 0.97 -12.91 -8.83
N ALA A 141 1.84 -13.53 -8.04
CA ALA A 141 1.43 -14.34 -6.90
C ALA A 141 0.94 -13.45 -5.75
N GLN A 142 1.65 -12.36 -5.46
CA GLN A 142 1.24 -11.34 -4.51
C GLN A 142 -0.08 -10.68 -4.92
N ALA A 143 -0.25 -10.37 -6.20
CA ALA A 143 -1.49 -9.81 -6.75
C ALA A 143 -2.68 -10.74 -6.52
N LYS A 144 -2.54 -12.04 -6.84
CA LYS A 144 -3.60 -13.03 -6.63
C LYS A 144 -3.99 -13.17 -5.16
N ALA A 145 -2.99 -13.21 -4.27
CA ALA A 145 -3.23 -13.28 -2.83
C ALA A 145 -3.98 -12.03 -2.32
N LEU A 146 -3.57 -10.84 -2.77
CA LEU A 146 -4.23 -9.59 -2.39
C LEU A 146 -5.65 -9.50 -2.95
N GLN A 147 -5.88 -9.88 -4.21
CA GLN A 147 -7.23 -9.93 -4.82
C GLN A 147 -8.19 -10.80 -4.01
N GLN A 148 -7.74 -11.98 -3.56
CA GLN A 148 -8.55 -12.88 -2.74
C GLN A 148 -8.95 -12.22 -1.42
N GLN A 149 -8.04 -11.50 -0.77
CA GLN A 149 -8.32 -10.82 0.50
C GLN A 149 -9.28 -9.64 0.30
N LEU A 150 -9.04 -8.80 -0.71
CA LEU A 150 -9.88 -7.61 -0.97
C LEU A 150 -11.29 -8.01 -1.40
N LEU A 151 -11.45 -9.07 -2.21
CA LEU A 151 -12.76 -9.56 -2.64
C LEU A 151 -13.60 -10.13 -1.48
N ALA A 152 -12.97 -10.56 -0.38
CA ALA A 152 -13.70 -10.95 0.82
C ALA A 152 -14.44 -9.77 1.47
N ASP A 153 -13.89 -8.57 1.39
CA ASP A 153 -14.48 -7.34 1.94
C ASP A 153 -15.46 -6.66 0.96
N VAL A 154 -15.27 -6.85 -0.35
CA VAL A 154 -16.05 -6.17 -1.41
C VAL A 154 -17.27 -6.95 -1.85
N VAL A 155 -17.22 -8.28 -1.80
CA VAL A 155 -18.29 -9.16 -2.29
C VAL A 155 -18.81 -10.02 -1.15
N ASP A 156 -20.08 -9.85 -0.81
CA ASP A 156 -20.72 -10.59 0.29
C ASP A 156 -21.04 -12.05 -0.11
N ASP A 157 -21.61 -12.26 -1.30
CA ASP A 157 -21.96 -13.59 -1.82
C ASP A 157 -20.70 -14.42 -2.16
N PRO A 158 -20.49 -15.60 -1.53
CA PRO A 158 -19.37 -16.47 -1.85
C PRO A 158 -19.31 -16.94 -3.31
N ALA A 159 -20.46 -17.20 -3.95
CA ALA A 159 -20.47 -17.70 -5.33
C ALA A 159 -20.07 -16.59 -6.32
N GLU A 160 -20.58 -15.37 -6.15
CA GLU A 160 -20.10 -14.19 -6.86
C GLU A 160 -18.62 -13.91 -6.59
N ARG A 161 -18.16 -14.05 -5.34
CA ARG A 161 -16.75 -13.80 -4.98
C ARG A 161 -15.80 -14.71 -5.74
N THR A 162 -16.09 -16.01 -5.82
CA THR A 162 -15.28 -16.96 -6.59
C THR A 162 -15.27 -16.62 -8.07
N ARG A 163 -16.44 -16.35 -8.66
CA ARG A 163 -16.54 -15.96 -10.08
C ARG A 163 -15.72 -14.70 -10.40
N ARG A 164 -15.78 -13.68 -9.53
CA ARG A 164 -14.98 -12.47 -9.69
C ARG A 164 -13.49 -12.72 -9.50
N LEU A 165 -13.11 -13.54 -8.53
CA LEU A 165 -11.70 -13.90 -8.32
C LEU A 165 -11.13 -14.57 -9.58
N ASP A 166 -11.84 -15.56 -10.14
CA ASP A 166 -11.39 -16.26 -11.35
C ASP A 166 -11.22 -15.30 -12.53
N ALA A 167 -12.17 -14.38 -12.73
CA ALA A 167 -12.10 -13.38 -13.79
C ALA A 167 -10.91 -12.42 -13.61
N GLU A 168 -10.64 -11.95 -12.39
CA GLU A 168 -9.50 -11.06 -12.12
C GLU A 168 -8.16 -11.80 -12.26
N GLN A 169 -8.08 -13.07 -11.85
CA GLN A 169 -6.86 -13.86 -11.96
C GLN A 169 -6.53 -14.26 -13.41
N GLN A 170 -7.55 -14.48 -14.24
CA GLN A 170 -7.37 -14.73 -15.68
C GLN A 170 -6.85 -13.50 -16.43
N ARG A 171 -7.15 -12.28 -15.95
CA ARG A 171 -6.63 -11.05 -16.56
C ARG A 171 -5.12 -10.88 -16.37
N LEU A 172 -4.55 -11.34 -15.25
CA LEU A 172 -3.15 -11.06 -14.91
C LEU A 172 -2.11 -11.62 -15.91
N PRO A 173 -2.19 -12.89 -16.37
CA PRO A 173 -1.27 -13.40 -17.39
C PRO A 173 -1.31 -12.60 -18.70
N HIS A 174 -2.51 -12.26 -19.18
CA HIS A 174 -2.67 -11.48 -20.41
C HIS A 174 -2.03 -10.09 -20.32
N LEU A 175 -1.94 -9.50 -19.11
CA LEU A 175 -1.28 -8.21 -18.89
C LEU A 175 0.25 -8.28 -19.01
N LEU A 176 0.84 -9.42 -18.67
CA LEU A 176 2.28 -9.66 -18.78
C LEU A 176 2.69 -9.91 -20.24
N ASP A 177 1.82 -10.60 -21.00
CA ASP A 177 2.05 -10.88 -22.43
C ASP A 177 1.85 -9.63 -23.31
N SER A 178 0.98 -8.71 -22.89
CA SER A 178 0.67 -7.46 -23.62
C SER A 178 1.66 -6.32 -23.35
N GLY A 179 2.87 -6.64 -22.88
CA GLY A 179 3.94 -5.67 -22.62
C GLY A 179 4.35 -4.88 -23.89
N PRO A 180 5.18 -3.82 -23.74
CA PRO A 180 5.45 -2.82 -24.79
C PRO A 180 5.96 -3.35 -26.15
N ALA A 181 6.29 -4.64 -26.27
CA ALA A 181 6.66 -5.29 -27.52
C ALA A 181 5.56 -5.24 -28.61
N ALA A 182 4.28 -5.11 -28.24
CA ALA A 182 3.18 -5.01 -29.22
C ALA A 182 3.11 -3.66 -29.96
N ARG A 183 3.91 -2.65 -29.60
CA ARG A 183 3.96 -1.33 -30.27
C ARG A 183 5.03 -1.21 -31.35
N SER A 184 5.76 -2.28 -31.63
CA SER A 184 6.80 -2.34 -32.66
C SER A 184 6.39 -3.33 -33.75
N SER A 185 5.34 -3.01 -34.50
CA SER A 185 5.11 -3.63 -35.81
C SER A 185 4.94 -2.50 -36.84
N PRO A 186 5.73 -2.53 -37.92
CA PRO A 186 5.81 -1.46 -38.92
C PRO A 186 4.53 -1.30 -39.76
#